data_AF-A0A7C5FY14-F1
#
_entry.id   AF-A0A7C5FY14-F1
#
_cell.length_a   1.000
_cell.length_b   1.000
_cell.length_c   1.000
_cell.angle_alpha   90.00
_cell.angle_beta   90.00
_cell.angle_gamma   90.00
#
_symmetry.space_group_name_H-M   'P 1'
#
loop_
_entity.id
_entity.type
_entity.pdbx_description
1 polymer ?
#
loop_
_entity_poly.entity_id
_entity_poly.type
_entity_poly.pdbx_seq_one_letter_code
_entity_poly.pdbx_strand_id
1 'polypeptide(L)'
;MSQRLIPMCHCFSRRRFLAGCAGCSAAGVAGGLAPFAGVVAAGGSQSADRPKVRLIFACWALVQDRPTWPHIGHDMRPEIERVSTALPQLCPEVEFLPTVLHSPEEASKLLEEEAQTGIDGYIVYQMNNWVRVMQPVVRSGKLTIVAQYIYGGSGGFLVYTAGLRRTHPNLAVVSSSRVEDLAEAARFFQLLRSGSSPGEVADRIHRTMLERMPAPQVIEGKEDRFEAKSPGEVLQALAGQRILAVGGGSSAVARALGETLRIEVVPVSFPEFSAAYEATDVEKAREIAAGWKAAAEKVEIDEPDLTLEKSARVYLAQMALLKKHNAVGIAINCLGGFYGGHLAGYPCLGFVELNNAGMIGACEADLISSGTMLVLKHLVGRPGYISDPVLDSSKRQIIYAHCVAPTKMLGPEGPTSPFEILTHSEDRKGASVRAILPLGYMTTTLEIHPVRREILCHRGVAVDNPWVDRGCRTKLAVEVHGDYERLYTFWDQYGWHRVTVYGDLWEPLKDLANALNFQFIAEA
;
A
#
# COMPACT_ATOMS: atom_id res chain seq x y z
N MET A 1 6.47 45.62 63.34
CA MET A 1 5.13 45.16 63.76
C MET A 1 4.94 43.72 63.31
N SER A 2 4.44 42.87 64.21
CA SER A 2 3.85 41.52 64.07
C SER A 2 3.89 40.80 62.71
N GLN A 3 4.46 39.58 62.60
CA GLN A 3 3.87 38.26 63.01
C GLN A 3 2.61 37.89 62.18
N ARG A 4 2.37 36.72 61.56
CA ARG A 4 2.87 35.30 61.55
C ARG A 4 2.48 34.68 60.16
N LEU A 5 2.90 33.51 59.67
CA LEU A 5 3.89 32.46 60.02
C LEU A 5 4.25 31.63 58.75
N ILE A 6 5.22 30.73 58.88
CA ILE A 6 5.62 29.60 58.00
C ILE A 6 5.46 28.34 58.92
N PRO A 7 5.10 27.09 58.50
CA PRO A 7 5.98 26.30 57.64
C PRO A 7 5.45 25.10 56.81
N MET A 8 6.33 24.66 55.88
CA MET A 8 6.82 23.30 55.54
C MET A 8 5.95 22.05 55.79
N CYS A 9 6.18 20.88 55.18
CA CYS A 9 6.87 20.38 53.96
C CYS A 9 6.89 18.83 54.13
N HIS A 10 7.30 18.08 53.09
CA HIS A 10 7.60 16.63 53.09
C HIS A 10 6.41 15.66 53.22
N CYS A 11 6.53 14.36 52.91
CA CYS A 11 7.16 13.63 51.79
C CYS A 11 6.89 12.12 51.99
N PHE A 12 6.60 11.34 50.94
CA PHE A 12 6.39 9.87 51.00
C PHE A 12 5.19 9.40 51.90
N SER A 13 4.69 8.16 51.87
CA SER A 13 5.10 6.93 51.18
C SER A 13 3.90 6.03 50.77
N ARG A 14 4.19 4.85 50.20
CA ARG A 14 3.22 3.82 49.77
C ARG A 14 2.67 2.97 50.94
N ARG A 15 1.51 2.34 50.68
CA ARG A 15 0.93 1.10 51.26
C ARG A 15 0.00 1.18 52.49
N ARG A 16 -1.05 0.34 52.36
CA ARG A 16 -1.92 -0.31 53.37
C ARG A 16 -2.94 0.55 54.12
N PHE A 17 -4.20 0.29 53.81
CA PHE A 17 -5.20 0.01 54.84
C PHE A 17 -5.89 -1.34 54.52
N LEU A 18 -5.93 -2.24 55.50
CA LEU A 18 -6.61 -3.54 55.45
C LEU A 18 -7.23 -3.78 56.82
N ALA A 19 -8.56 -3.73 56.91
CA ALA A 19 -9.38 -4.33 57.96
C ALA A 19 -10.86 -4.24 57.53
N GLY A 20 -11.64 -5.33 57.48
CA GLY A 20 -11.24 -6.73 57.65
C GLY A 20 -12.42 -7.70 57.52
N CYS A 21 -12.08 -8.99 57.58
CA CYS A 21 -12.92 -10.17 57.91
C CYS A 21 -14.22 -10.42 57.11
N ALA A 22 -14.64 -11.66 56.86
CA ALA A 22 -13.97 -12.97 56.77
C ALA A 22 -15.02 -13.94 56.18
N GLY A 23 -14.71 -14.70 55.11
CA GLY A 23 -15.75 -15.52 54.47
C GLY A 23 -15.29 -16.32 53.26
N CYS A 24 -14.72 -17.49 53.52
CA CYS A 24 -14.77 -18.73 52.72
C CYS A 24 -14.87 -18.69 51.18
N SER A 25 -13.83 -19.27 50.56
CA SER A 25 -13.93 -20.29 49.49
C SER A 25 -14.12 -19.89 48.01
N ALA A 26 -13.05 -20.17 47.26
CA ALA A 26 -13.01 -20.75 45.90
C ALA A 26 -13.28 -19.89 44.64
N ALA A 27 -12.61 -20.33 43.56
CA ALA A 27 -12.82 -20.09 42.13
C ALA A 27 -12.41 -18.73 41.49
N GLY A 28 -11.40 -18.80 40.60
CA GLY A 28 -11.23 -17.94 39.41
C GLY A 28 -10.74 -16.49 39.65
N VAL A 29 -10.05 -15.82 38.72
CA VAL A 29 -9.46 -16.22 37.43
C VAL A 29 -8.17 -15.41 37.25
N ALA A 30 -7.05 -16.07 36.93
CA ALA A 30 -5.84 -15.40 36.47
C ALA A 30 -5.63 -15.74 34.98
N GLY A 31 -5.96 -14.79 34.09
CA GLY A 31 -5.84 -14.98 32.65
C GLY A 31 -4.40 -14.89 32.16
N GLY A 32 -3.67 -16.01 32.23
CA GLY A 32 -2.44 -16.23 31.47
C GLY A 32 -2.75 -17.04 30.22
N LEU A 33 -2.48 -16.49 29.03
CA LEU A 33 -2.60 -17.24 27.78
C LEU A 33 -1.45 -18.25 27.67
N ALA A 34 -1.81 -19.53 27.59
CA ALA A 34 -0.86 -20.61 27.29
C ALA A 34 -0.45 -20.59 25.80
N PRO A 35 0.72 -21.14 25.43
CA PRO A 35 1.06 -21.35 24.03
C PRO A 35 0.08 -22.34 23.39
N PHE A 36 -0.35 -22.05 22.16
CA PHE A 36 -1.17 -22.97 21.37
C PHE A 36 -0.39 -24.27 21.10
N ALA A 37 -0.85 -25.37 21.70
CA ALA A 37 -0.26 -26.69 21.52
C ALA A 37 -1.35 -27.71 21.13
N GLY A 38 -1.14 -28.38 19.99
CA GLY A 38 -1.79 -29.65 19.67
C GLY A 38 -3.08 -29.57 18.84
N VAL A 39 -2.94 -29.63 17.52
CA VAL A 39 -3.85 -30.43 16.69
C VAL A 39 -3.16 -31.78 16.47
N VAL A 40 -3.76 -32.86 16.96
CA VAL A 40 -3.22 -34.22 16.84
C VAL A 40 -3.58 -34.78 15.47
N ALA A 41 -2.57 -35.03 14.63
CA ALA A 41 -2.76 -35.80 13.40
C ALA A 41 -2.86 -37.31 13.72
N ALA A 42 -3.93 -37.96 13.26
CA ALA A 42 -4.05 -39.41 13.32
C ALA A 42 -3.11 -40.10 12.31
N GLY A 43 -2.62 -41.29 12.65
CA GLY A 43 -1.44 -41.88 12.01
C GLY A 43 -1.60 -42.41 10.59
N GLY A 44 -0.50 -42.37 9.82
CA GLY A 44 -0.43 -42.87 8.44
C GLY A 44 0.98 -42.86 7.85
N SER A 45 1.82 -43.82 8.26
CA SER A 45 3.17 -44.14 7.74
C SER A 45 4.35 -43.18 8.02
N GLN A 46 5.42 -43.80 8.55
CA GLN A 46 6.83 -43.41 8.71
C GLN A 46 7.21 -41.90 8.73
N SER A 47 7.67 -41.45 9.89
CA SER A 47 8.12 -40.07 10.19
C SER A 47 9.64 -39.88 10.07
N ALA A 48 10.26 -40.46 9.03
CA ALA A 48 11.68 -40.29 8.75
C ALA A 48 11.89 -39.53 7.44
N ASP A 49 12.54 -38.37 7.53
CA ASP A 49 13.11 -37.58 6.43
C ASP A 49 12.19 -36.65 5.60
N ARG A 50 11.15 -36.06 6.21
CA ARG A 50 10.49 -34.87 5.64
C ARG A 50 11.33 -33.60 5.90
N PRO A 51 11.40 -32.63 4.98
CA PRO A 51 11.98 -31.32 5.27
C PRO A 51 11.16 -30.58 6.33
N LYS A 52 11.85 -29.97 7.31
CA LYS A 52 11.25 -29.15 8.36
C LYS A 52 11.30 -27.68 7.99
N VAL A 53 10.12 -27.10 7.79
CA VAL A 53 9.96 -25.74 7.28
C VAL A 53 9.28 -24.87 8.33
N ARG A 54 9.99 -23.85 8.78
CA ARG A 54 9.46 -22.87 9.72
C ARG A 54 8.57 -21.88 8.95
N LEU A 55 7.26 -21.97 9.19
CA LEU A 55 6.24 -21.14 8.56
C LEU A 55 5.99 -19.91 9.43
N ILE A 56 6.44 -18.75 8.97
CA ILE A 56 6.47 -17.49 9.70
C ILE A 56 5.38 -16.57 9.17
N PHE A 57 4.40 -16.23 10.00
CA PHE A 57 3.43 -15.18 9.71
C PHE A 57 3.96 -13.84 10.25
N ALA A 58 4.26 -12.92 9.35
CA ALA A 58 4.86 -11.62 9.69
C ALA A 58 3.78 -10.53 9.78
N CYS A 59 3.34 -10.20 11.01
CA CYS A 59 2.30 -9.19 11.27
C CYS A 59 2.70 -8.22 12.40
N TRP A 60 2.07 -7.04 12.49
CA TRP A 60 2.29 -6.12 13.61
C TRP A 60 1.66 -6.62 14.91
N ALA A 61 0.49 -7.25 14.80
CA ALA A 61 -0.25 -7.88 15.88
C ALA A 61 -1.24 -8.90 15.29
N LEU A 62 -1.78 -9.81 16.11
CA LEU A 62 -2.81 -10.77 15.67
C LEU A 62 -4.15 -10.09 15.33
N VAL A 63 -4.49 -9.02 16.05
CA VAL A 63 -5.57 -8.10 15.69
C VAL A 63 -4.92 -6.74 15.49
N GLN A 64 -5.10 -6.13 14.32
CA GLN A 64 -4.39 -4.92 13.94
C GLN A 64 -4.68 -3.76 14.91
N ASP A 65 -3.64 -3.26 15.57
CA ASP A 65 -3.68 -2.20 16.58
C ASP A 65 -3.48 -0.78 16.01
N ARG A 66 -3.12 -0.67 14.73
CA ARG A 66 -2.68 0.57 14.06
C ARG A 66 -3.26 0.73 12.66
N PRO A 67 -3.36 1.96 12.14
CA PRO A 67 -3.92 2.19 10.82
C PRO A 67 -2.89 1.94 9.71
N THR A 68 -2.87 0.71 9.20
CA THR A 68 -2.14 0.32 7.99
C THR A 68 -2.78 -0.95 7.41
N TRP A 69 -2.37 -1.36 6.21
CA TRP A 69 -2.94 -2.52 5.53
C TRP A 69 -2.79 -3.80 6.36
N PRO A 70 -3.83 -4.66 6.48
CA PRO A 70 -5.14 -4.56 5.81
C PRO A 70 -6.02 -3.38 6.22
N HIS A 71 -6.20 -3.17 7.53
CA HIS A 71 -6.85 -2.02 8.19
C HIS A 71 -6.81 -2.21 9.72
N ILE A 72 -7.02 -1.16 10.50
CA ILE A 72 -7.18 -1.24 11.96
C ILE A 72 -8.32 -2.21 12.36
N GLY A 73 -8.12 -2.99 13.40
CA GLY A 73 -9.06 -4.02 13.85
C GLY A 73 -9.13 -5.29 12.99
N HIS A 74 -8.38 -5.41 11.89
CA HIS A 74 -8.35 -6.64 11.10
C HIS A 74 -7.79 -7.81 11.93
N ASP A 75 -8.50 -8.94 11.95
CA ASP A 75 -8.05 -10.16 12.60
C ASP A 75 -7.26 -11.03 11.62
N MET A 76 -5.99 -11.29 11.94
CA MET A 76 -5.09 -12.11 11.15
C MET A 76 -5.29 -13.61 11.39
N ARG A 77 -5.92 -14.00 12.51
CA ARG A 77 -6.01 -15.41 12.94
C ARG A 77 -6.75 -16.31 11.94
N PRO A 78 -7.87 -15.90 11.31
CA PRO A 78 -8.53 -16.74 10.30
C PRO A 78 -7.65 -17.06 9.08
N GLU A 79 -6.82 -16.11 8.64
CA GLU A 79 -5.90 -16.33 7.52
C GLU A 79 -4.71 -17.21 7.94
N ILE A 80 -4.16 -16.99 9.15
CA ILE A 80 -3.13 -17.85 9.74
C ILE A 80 -3.64 -19.29 9.85
N GLU A 81 -4.85 -19.50 10.35
CA GLU A 81 -5.51 -20.81 10.45
C GLU A 81 -5.74 -21.44 9.07
N ARG A 82 -6.26 -20.68 8.10
CA ARG A 82 -6.48 -21.14 6.72
C ARG A 82 -5.20 -21.66 6.07
N VAL A 83 -4.12 -20.88 6.13
CA VAL A 83 -2.83 -21.25 5.52
C VAL A 83 -2.17 -22.40 6.29
N SER A 84 -2.18 -22.37 7.63
CA SER A 84 -1.60 -23.42 8.48
C SER A 84 -2.33 -24.77 8.35
N THR A 85 -3.63 -24.75 8.02
CA THR A 85 -4.43 -25.95 7.80
C THR A 85 -4.27 -26.49 6.38
N ALA A 86 -4.25 -25.59 5.37
CA ALA A 86 -4.17 -25.99 3.97
C ALA A 86 -2.79 -26.53 3.57
N LEU A 87 -1.70 -25.93 4.03
CA LEU A 87 -0.35 -26.34 3.61
C LEU A 87 0.00 -27.80 3.93
N PRO A 88 -0.22 -28.34 5.15
CA PRO A 88 0.02 -29.76 5.44
C PRO A 88 -0.88 -30.73 4.67
N GLN A 89 -2.08 -30.29 4.24
CA GLN A 89 -2.99 -31.10 3.43
C GLN A 89 -2.57 -31.11 1.96
N LEU A 90 -2.14 -29.96 1.44
CA LEU A 90 -1.75 -29.76 0.04
C LEU A 90 -0.29 -30.13 -0.24
N CYS A 91 0.56 -30.26 0.79
CA CYS A 91 1.99 -30.59 0.70
C CYS A 91 2.40 -31.50 1.88
N PRO A 92 1.81 -32.70 2.04
CA PRO A 92 2.05 -33.59 3.19
C PRO A 92 3.49 -34.09 3.31
N GLU A 93 4.29 -33.98 2.25
CA GLU A 93 5.72 -34.32 2.25
C GLU A 93 6.62 -33.36 3.05
N VAL A 94 6.12 -32.18 3.44
CA VAL A 94 6.86 -31.16 4.21
C VAL A 94 6.25 -31.01 5.61
N GLU A 95 7.10 -30.94 6.63
CA GLU A 95 6.69 -30.66 8.00
C GLU A 95 6.68 -29.15 8.24
N PHE A 96 5.49 -28.55 8.24
CA PHE A 96 5.31 -27.12 8.50
C PHE A 96 5.20 -26.82 10.00
N LEU A 97 6.02 -25.90 10.48
CA LEU A 97 6.07 -25.48 11.88
C LEU A 97 5.63 -24.00 11.98
N PRO A 98 4.32 -23.71 12.15
CA PRO A 98 3.83 -22.34 12.18
C PRO A 98 4.35 -21.55 13.39
N THR A 99 4.62 -20.25 13.18
CA THR A 99 4.89 -19.25 14.21
C THR A 99 4.47 -17.86 13.71
N VAL A 100 4.36 -16.90 14.64
CA VAL A 100 4.08 -15.50 14.35
C VAL A 100 5.25 -14.67 14.85
N LEU A 101 5.72 -13.72 14.04
CA LEU A 101 6.80 -12.80 14.40
C LEU A 101 6.43 -11.36 14.03
N HIS A 102 6.88 -10.41 14.84
CA HIS A 102 6.49 -9.00 14.75
C HIS A 102 7.65 -8.07 14.39
N SER A 103 8.90 -8.54 14.49
CA SER A 103 10.09 -7.68 14.38
C SER A 103 11.31 -8.41 13.78
N PRO A 104 12.28 -7.68 13.18
CA PRO A 104 13.56 -8.26 12.78
C PRO A 104 14.35 -8.80 13.97
N GLU A 105 14.17 -8.26 15.18
CA GLU A 105 14.80 -8.71 16.41
C GLU A 105 14.27 -10.10 16.83
N GLU A 106 12.94 -10.30 16.83
CA GLU A 106 12.33 -11.62 17.08
C GLU A 106 12.75 -12.65 16.03
N ALA A 107 12.83 -12.25 14.76
CA ALA A 107 13.30 -13.12 13.69
C ALA A 107 14.78 -13.51 13.86
N SER A 108 15.63 -12.57 14.27
CA SER A 108 17.05 -12.86 14.54
C SER A 108 17.19 -13.81 15.73
N LYS A 109 16.43 -13.57 16.81
CA LYS A 109 16.39 -14.46 17.98
C LYS A 109 15.90 -15.87 17.63
N LEU A 110 14.85 -16.00 16.82
CA LEU A 110 14.35 -17.31 16.37
C LEU A 110 15.45 -18.07 15.59
N LEU A 111 16.17 -17.39 14.71
CA LEU A 111 17.28 -18.01 13.94
C LEU A 111 18.41 -18.51 14.85
N GLU A 112 18.73 -17.80 15.94
CA GLU A 112 19.70 -18.22 16.96
C GLU A 112 19.21 -19.45 17.73
N GLU A 113 17.95 -19.45 18.20
CA GLU A 113 17.33 -20.57 18.91
C GLU A 113 17.18 -21.82 18.02
N GLU A 114 16.98 -21.63 16.71
CA GLU A 114 16.81 -22.70 15.73
C GLU A 114 18.10 -23.15 15.01
N ALA A 115 19.26 -22.60 15.38
CA ALA A 115 20.54 -22.95 14.75
C ALA A 115 20.87 -24.45 14.81
N GLN A 116 20.36 -25.18 15.79
CA GLN A 116 20.60 -26.61 16.01
C GLN A 116 19.33 -27.49 15.92
N THR A 117 18.16 -26.93 15.57
CA THR A 117 16.88 -27.66 15.61
C THR A 117 16.54 -28.44 14.33
N GLY A 118 17.41 -28.38 13.31
CA GLY A 118 17.23 -29.11 12.06
C GLY A 118 16.17 -28.52 11.12
N ILE A 119 15.88 -27.22 11.22
CA ILE A 119 15.07 -26.49 10.24
C ILE A 119 15.82 -26.42 8.91
N ASP A 120 15.20 -26.88 7.83
CA ASP A 120 15.78 -26.93 6.48
C ASP A 120 15.59 -25.61 5.71
N GLY A 121 14.54 -24.86 6.05
CA GLY A 121 14.34 -23.52 5.55
C GLY A 121 13.03 -22.89 6.04
N TYR A 122 12.65 -21.79 5.39
CA TYR A 122 11.65 -20.86 5.90
C TYR A 122 10.61 -20.50 4.85
N ILE A 123 9.36 -20.33 5.29
CA ILE A 123 8.34 -19.59 4.53
C ILE A 123 8.02 -18.35 5.33
N VAL A 124 8.18 -17.16 4.76
CA VAL A 124 7.72 -15.90 5.37
C VAL A 124 6.46 -15.44 4.64
N TYR A 125 5.31 -15.57 5.30
CA TYR A 125 4.03 -15.10 4.81
C TYR A 125 3.76 -13.69 5.37
N GLN A 126 3.95 -12.68 4.52
CA GLN A 126 3.86 -11.27 4.86
C GLN A 126 2.38 -10.85 5.03
N MET A 127 1.95 -10.61 6.27
CA MET A 127 0.55 -10.28 6.59
C MET A 127 0.25 -8.78 6.51
N ASN A 128 1.24 -7.94 6.79
CA ASN A 128 1.12 -6.49 6.86
C ASN A 128 2.18 -5.78 6.03
N ASN A 129 1.85 -4.56 5.58
CA ASN A 129 2.86 -3.63 5.10
C ASN A 129 3.90 -3.35 6.20
N TRP A 130 5.15 -3.19 5.76
CA TRP A 130 6.28 -2.68 6.52
C TRP A 130 6.83 -3.52 7.70
N VAL A 131 6.31 -4.72 7.96
CA VAL A 131 6.91 -5.65 8.95
C VAL A 131 8.21 -6.25 8.39
N ARG A 132 9.34 -6.06 9.08
CA ARG A 132 10.69 -6.37 8.57
C ARG A 132 11.25 -7.73 9.02
N VAL A 133 10.41 -8.75 9.01
CA VAL A 133 10.77 -10.12 9.43
C VAL A 133 11.54 -10.87 8.33
N MET A 134 11.23 -10.66 7.05
CA MET A 134 11.86 -11.41 5.95
C MET A 134 13.37 -11.15 5.80
N GLN A 135 13.85 -9.95 6.12
CA GLN A 135 15.23 -9.55 5.89
C GLN A 135 16.26 -10.39 6.66
N PRO A 136 16.17 -10.59 7.99
CA PRO A 136 17.07 -11.51 8.70
C PRO A 136 16.90 -12.98 8.25
N VAL A 137 15.67 -13.42 7.99
CA VAL A 137 15.38 -14.81 7.55
C VAL A 137 16.06 -15.13 6.22
N VAL A 138 15.92 -14.27 5.20
CA VAL A 138 16.58 -14.44 3.90
C VAL A 138 18.11 -14.39 4.03
N ARG A 139 18.64 -13.54 4.92
CA ARG A 139 20.09 -13.44 5.20
C ARG A 139 20.68 -14.65 5.93
N SER A 140 19.86 -15.57 6.44
CA SER A 140 20.35 -16.83 7.03
C SER A 140 20.99 -17.77 6.00
N GLY A 141 20.76 -17.54 4.69
CA GLY A 141 21.28 -18.36 3.59
C GLY A 141 20.51 -19.67 3.36
N LYS A 142 19.61 -20.08 4.27
CA LYS A 142 18.70 -21.20 4.01
C LYS A 142 17.65 -20.83 2.95
N LEU A 143 17.10 -21.83 2.27
CA LEU A 143 16.03 -21.63 1.31
C LEU A 143 14.87 -20.92 1.99
N THR A 144 14.48 -19.77 1.44
CA THR A 144 13.41 -18.94 1.97
C THR A 144 12.41 -18.65 0.87
N ILE A 145 11.15 -19.03 1.07
CA ILE A 145 10.05 -18.59 0.23
C ILE A 145 9.39 -17.38 0.91
N VAL A 146 9.33 -16.24 0.24
CA VAL A 146 8.53 -15.10 0.70
C VAL A 146 7.22 -15.10 -0.07
N ALA A 147 6.11 -15.06 0.66
CA ALA A 147 4.75 -14.97 0.14
C ALA A 147 4.01 -13.81 0.81
N GLN A 148 2.85 -13.42 0.27
CA GLN A 148 2.08 -12.29 0.80
C GLN A 148 0.59 -12.60 0.99
N TYR A 149 0.03 -12.04 2.06
CA TYR A 149 -1.40 -11.86 2.20
C TYR A 149 -1.84 -10.70 1.29
N ILE A 150 -2.52 -11.02 0.19
CA ILE A 150 -2.94 -10.05 -0.83
C ILE A 150 -3.80 -8.94 -0.21
N TYR A 151 -3.44 -7.67 -0.49
CA TYR A 151 -3.99 -6.44 0.12
C TYR A 151 -3.68 -6.22 1.62
N GLY A 152 -2.85 -7.08 2.22
CA GLY A 152 -2.35 -6.92 3.59
C GLY A 152 -0.85 -6.63 3.62
N GLY A 153 -0.06 -7.55 3.04
CA GLY A 153 1.41 -7.51 3.03
C GLY A 153 2.05 -6.73 1.90
N SER A 154 1.27 -6.26 0.92
CA SER A 154 1.75 -6.10 -0.46
C SER A 154 2.79 -5.01 -0.70
N GLY A 155 2.66 -3.83 -0.11
CA GLY A 155 3.69 -2.79 -0.22
C GLY A 155 5.02 -3.23 0.40
N GLY A 156 4.96 -3.85 1.59
CA GLY A 156 6.15 -4.40 2.25
C GLY A 156 6.79 -5.54 1.45
N PHE A 157 5.98 -6.46 0.95
CA PHE A 157 6.41 -7.57 0.10
C PHE A 157 7.13 -7.09 -1.17
N LEU A 158 6.53 -6.16 -1.92
CA LEU A 158 7.10 -5.67 -3.18
C LEU A 158 8.41 -4.89 -2.95
N VAL A 159 8.40 -3.91 -2.05
CA VAL A 159 9.59 -3.08 -1.74
C VAL A 159 10.74 -3.91 -1.18
N TYR A 160 10.48 -4.89 -0.30
CA TYR A 160 11.55 -5.66 0.32
C TYR A 160 12.08 -6.77 -0.59
N THR A 161 11.21 -7.48 -1.33
CA THR A 161 11.67 -8.55 -2.22
C THR A 161 12.44 -8.04 -3.43
N ALA A 162 12.11 -6.86 -3.96
CA ALA A 162 12.83 -6.23 -5.09
C ALA A 162 14.35 -6.14 -4.83
N GLY A 163 14.75 -5.61 -3.67
CA GLY A 163 16.16 -5.52 -3.28
C GLY A 163 16.78 -6.86 -2.89
N LEU A 164 16.02 -7.73 -2.20
CA LEU A 164 16.52 -9.02 -1.73
C LEU A 164 16.77 -10.01 -2.88
N ARG A 165 15.85 -10.13 -3.86
CA ARG A 165 15.97 -11.05 -5.02
C ARG A 165 17.27 -10.82 -5.80
N ARG A 166 17.74 -9.56 -5.91
CA ARG A 166 18.98 -9.22 -6.65
C ARG A 166 20.27 -9.61 -5.91
N THR A 167 20.20 -9.98 -4.64
CA THR A 167 21.38 -10.16 -3.77
C THR A 167 21.40 -11.48 -3.00
N HIS A 168 20.29 -12.22 -2.95
CA HIS A 168 20.14 -13.44 -2.17
C HIS A 168 19.56 -14.55 -3.06
N PRO A 169 20.39 -15.44 -3.64
CA PRO A 169 19.90 -16.48 -4.55
C PRO A 169 19.04 -17.54 -3.85
N ASN A 170 19.11 -17.65 -2.52
CA ASN A 170 18.29 -18.54 -1.70
C ASN A 170 16.83 -18.08 -1.50
N LEU A 171 16.40 -17.00 -2.17
CA LEU A 171 15.06 -16.42 -2.06
C LEU A 171 14.17 -16.78 -3.26
N ALA A 172 13.07 -17.49 -3.01
CA ALA A 172 11.95 -17.61 -3.93
C ALA A 172 10.79 -16.69 -3.50
N VAL A 173 9.98 -16.22 -4.46
CA VAL A 173 8.87 -15.29 -4.21
C VAL A 173 7.58 -15.85 -4.80
N VAL A 174 6.50 -15.84 -4.01
CA VAL A 174 5.17 -16.36 -4.39
C VAL A 174 4.11 -15.30 -4.13
N SER A 175 3.61 -14.68 -5.20
CA SER A 175 2.67 -13.57 -5.15
C SER A 175 1.26 -13.99 -5.57
N SER A 176 0.77 -15.11 -5.04
CA SER A 176 -0.47 -15.76 -5.50
C SER A 176 -1.59 -15.66 -4.46
N SER A 177 -2.82 -15.38 -4.89
CA SER A 177 -4.01 -15.54 -4.03
C SER A 177 -4.44 -17.01 -3.81
N ARG A 178 -3.86 -17.97 -4.55
CA ARG A 178 -4.08 -19.41 -4.40
C ARG A 178 -3.07 -20.01 -3.43
N VAL A 179 -3.54 -20.66 -2.37
CA VAL A 179 -2.65 -21.35 -1.40
C VAL A 179 -1.99 -22.58 -2.02
N GLU A 180 -2.59 -23.12 -3.09
CA GLU A 180 -2.10 -24.22 -3.91
C GLU A 180 -0.77 -23.89 -4.60
N ASP A 181 -0.53 -22.63 -4.98
CA ASP A 181 0.75 -22.23 -5.57
C ASP A 181 1.86 -22.11 -4.50
N LEU A 182 1.51 -21.69 -3.28
CA LEU A 182 2.43 -21.70 -2.16
C LEU A 182 2.75 -23.13 -1.70
N ALA A 183 1.75 -24.02 -1.72
CA ALA A 183 1.96 -25.44 -1.45
C ALA A 183 2.87 -26.08 -2.50
N GLU A 184 2.64 -25.81 -3.78
CA GLU A 184 3.50 -26.28 -4.88
C GLU A 184 4.94 -25.77 -4.74
N ALA A 185 5.12 -24.48 -4.45
CA ALA A 185 6.43 -23.91 -4.17
C ALA A 185 7.11 -24.58 -2.96
N ALA A 186 6.34 -24.95 -1.92
CA ALA A 186 6.86 -25.63 -0.74
C ALA A 186 7.30 -27.08 -1.00
N ARG A 187 6.69 -27.83 -1.95
CA ARG A 187 7.13 -29.20 -2.29
C ARG A 187 8.63 -29.27 -2.61
N PHE A 188 9.16 -28.23 -3.24
CA PHE A 188 10.57 -28.15 -3.63
C PHE A 188 11.57 -28.15 -2.46
N PHE A 189 11.14 -27.92 -1.20
CA PHE A 189 12.01 -28.15 -0.03
C PHE A 189 12.58 -29.58 0.02
N GLN A 190 11.90 -30.58 -0.59
CA GLN A 190 12.42 -31.94 -0.71
C GLN A 190 13.76 -32.02 -1.47
N LEU A 191 14.02 -31.13 -2.43
CA LEU A 191 15.26 -31.16 -3.22
C LEU A 191 16.52 -30.87 -2.38
N LEU A 192 16.37 -30.19 -1.23
CA LEU A 192 17.46 -29.99 -0.28
C LEU A 192 17.96 -31.34 0.30
N ARG A 193 17.05 -32.30 0.54
CA ARG A 193 17.42 -33.68 0.95
C ARG A 193 18.12 -34.45 -0.16
N SER A 194 17.82 -34.14 -1.42
CA SER A 194 18.52 -34.67 -2.59
C SER A 194 19.87 -33.98 -2.88
N GLY A 195 20.34 -33.09 -2.00
CA GLY A 195 21.63 -32.42 -2.12
C GLY A 195 21.64 -31.15 -2.99
N SER A 196 20.47 -30.66 -3.43
CA SER A 196 20.39 -29.38 -4.15
C SER A 196 20.67 -28.21 -3.20
N SER A 197 21.39 -27.19 -3.68
CA SER A 197 21.63 -25.96 -2.91
C SER A 197 20.37 -25.09 -2.81
N PRO A 198 20.24 -24.23 -1.78
CA PRO A 198 19.13 -23.29 -1.66
C PRO A 198 18.90 -22.41 -2.91
N GLY A 199 19.95 -22.06 -3.65
CA GLY A 199 19.84 -21.29 -4.89
C GLY A 199 19.18 -22.08 -6.02
N GLU A 200 19.66 -23.29 -6.29
CA GLU A 200 19.09 -24.16 -7.34
C GLU A 200 17.61 -24.48 -7.09
N VAL A 201 17.23 -24.64 -5.82
CA VAL A 201 15.84 -24.86 -5.43
C VAL A 201 14.99 -23.60 -5.58
N ALA A 202 15.51 -22.41 -5.21
CA ALA A 202 14.81 -21.15 -5.42
C ALA A 202 14.59 -20.85 -6.92
N ASP A 203 15.60 -21.07 -7.76
CA ASP A 203 15.52 -20.96 -9.22
C ASP A 203 14.56 -21.99 -9.84
N ARG A 204 14.40 -23.16 -9.22
CA ARG A 204 13.40 -24.15 -9.63
C ARG A 204 11.99 -23.69 -9.26
N ILE A 205 11.77 -23.24 -8.03
CA ILE A 205 10.48 -22.69 -7.58
C ILE A 205 10.07 -21.52 -8.49
N HIS A 206 10.97 -20.58 -8.75
CA HIS A 206 10.72 -19.44 -9.61
C HIS A 206 10.22 -19.87 -11.00
N ARG A 207 10.94 -20.76 -11.68
CA ARG A 207 10.51 -21.30 -12.99
C ARG A 207 9.14 -21.98 -12.94
N THR A 208 8.89 -22.82 -11.92
CA THR A 208 7.57 -23.47 -11.75
C THR A 208 6.45 -22.44 -11.50
N MET A 209 6.72 -21.33 -10.81
CA MET A 209 5.74 -20.25 -10.66
C MET A 209 5.46 -19.54 -12.00
N LEU A 210 6.45 -19.40 -12.90
CA LEU A 210 6.23 -18.87 -14.26
C LEU A 210 5.39 -19.82 -15.11
N GLU A 211 5.69 -21.11 -15.05
CA GLU A 211 4.95 -22.17 -15.78
C GLU A 211 3.48 -22.28 -15.31
N ARG A 212 3.19 -21.90 -14.06
CA ARG A 212 1.84 -21.92 -13.44
C ARG A 212 1.08 -20.60 -13.54
N MET A 213 1.76 -19.51 -13.91
CA MET A 213 1.12 -18.23 -14.17
C MET A 213 0.25 -18.36 -15.43
N PRO A 214 -1.01 -17.87 -15.43
CA PRO A 214 -1.84 -17.90 -16.64
C PRO A 214 -1.15 -17.20 -17.80
N ALA A 215 -1.39 -17.68 -19.03
CA ALA A 215 -1.03 -16.93 -20.22
C ALA A 215 -1.76 -15.57 -20.24
N PRO A 216 -1.23 -14.52 -20.90
CA PRO A 216 -1.90 -13.22 -20.99
C PRO A 216 -3.34 -13.36 -21.52
N GLN A 217 -4.32 -12.89 -20.74
CA GLN A 217 -5.74 -13.08 -21.08
C GLN A 217 -6.30 -11.98 -21.98
N VAL A 218 -5.85 -10.74 -21.79
CA VAL A 218 -6.31 -9.55 -22.52
C VAL A 218 -5.11 -8.64 -22.79
N ILE A 219 -4.80 -8.41 -24.07
CA ILE A 219 -3.67 -7.57 -24.50
C ILE A 219 -4.09 -6.37 -25.35
N GLU A 220 -5.29 -6.41 -25.93
CA GLU A 220 -5.89 -5.31 -26.69
C GLU A 220 -6.94 -4.59 -25.84
N GLY A 221 -6.88 -3.26 -25.83
CA GLY A 221 -7.87 -2.40 -25.19
C GLY A 221 -8.92 -1.89 -26.18
N LYS A 222 -10.04 -1.42 -25.63
CA LYS A 222 -11.03 -0.59 -26.32
C LYS A 222 -10.36 0.68 -26.86
N GLU A 223 -10.93 1.21 -27.96
CA GLU A 223 -10.52 2.50 -28.49
C GLU A 223 -10.68 3.61 -27.43
N ASP A 224 -9.59 4.32 -27.16
CA ASP A 224 -9.55 5.50 -26.30
C ASP A 224 -9.10 6.69 -27.12
N ARG A 225 -9.95 7.73 -27.21
CA ARG A 225 -9.69 8.91 -28.04
C ARG A 225 -9.18 10.05 -27.17
N PHE A 226 -7.90 10.36 -27.33
CA PHE A 226 -7.24 11.53 -26.76
C PHE A 226 -6.19 12.06 -27.75
N GLU A 227 -5.81 13.32 -27.60
CA GLU A 227 -4.71 13.94 -28.33
C GLU A 227 -3.51 14.04 -27.39
N ALA A 228 -2.38 13.46 -27.79
CA ALA A 228 -1.12 13.59 -27.07
C ALA A 228 -0.34 14.80 -27.59
N LYS A 229 -0.04 15.76 -26.71
CA LYS A 229 0.74 16.94 -27.07
C LYS A 229 2.22 16.59 -27.26
N SER A 230 2.91 17.38 -28.08
CA SER A 230 4.35 17.21 -28.26
C SER A 230 5.12 17.51 -26.95
N PRO A 231 6.31 16.92 -26.74
CA PRO A 231 7.15 17.22 -25.58
C PRO A 231 7.45 18.73 -25.43
N GLY A 232 7.60 19.46 -26.54
CA GLY A 232 7.82 20.91 -26.51
C GLY A 232 6.66 21.68 -25.90
N GLU A 233 5.42 21.36 -26.30
CA GLU A 233 4.21 21.97 -25.75
C GLU A 233 4.00 21.61 -24.27
N VAL A 234 4.30 20.37 -23.88
CA VAL A 234 4.24 19.93 -22.47
C VAL A 234 5.23 20.73 -21.63
N LEU A 235 6.50 20.81 -22.03
CA LEU A 235 7.52 21.56 -21.30
C LEU A 235 7.26 23.08 -21.28
N GLN A 236 6.62 23.63 -22.31
CA GLN A 236 6.17 25.02 -22.32
C GLN A 236 5.01 25.23 -21.33
N ALA A 237 4.03 24.31 -21.29
CA ALA A 237 2.86 24.43 -20.43
C ALA A 237 3.16 24.17 -18.94
N LEU A 238 4.20 23.39 -18.63
CA LEU A 238 4.72 23.14 -17.28
C LEU A 238 5.49 24.31 -16.68
N ALA A 239 6.10 25.17 -17.51
CA ALA A 239 6.99 26.22 -17.05
C ALA A 239 6.27 27.25 -16.16
N GLY A 240 6.63 27.28 -14.88
CA GLY A 240 6.00 28.16 -13.89
C GLY A 240 4.68 27.65 -13.31
N GLN A 241 4.27 26.41 -13.63
CA GLN A 241 3.18 25.75 -12.91
C GLN A 241 3.58 25.50 -11.46
N ARG A 242 2.61 25.60 -10.54
CA ARG A 242 2.83 25.44 -9.11
C ARG A 242 2.08 24.26 -8.51
N ILE A 243 2.78 23.50 -7.67
CA ILE A 243 2.21 22.46 -6.80
C ILE A 243 2.42 22.87 -5.34
N LEU A 244 1.37 22.80 -4.53
CA LEU A 244 1.44 23.07 -3.10
C LEU A 244 1.84 21.79 -2.34
N ALA A 245 2.81 21.88 -1.44
CA ALA A 245 3.23 20.78 -0.57
C ALA A 245 2.82 21.06 0.88
N VAL A 246 1.72 20.43 1.34
CA VAL A 246 1.16 20.70 2.68
C VAL A 246 1.73 19.73 3.70
N GLY A 247 2.44 20.27 4.71
CA GLY A 247 2.87 19.51 5.89
C GLY A 247 3.90 18.39 5.63
N GLY A 248 4.58 18.42 4.48
CA GLY A 248 5.54 17.41 4.06
C GLY A 248 6.12 17.68 2.67
N GLY A 249 6.69 16.64 2.05
CA GLY A 249 7.32 16.69 0.73
C GLY A 249 8.85 16.72 0.79
N SER A 250 9.50 15.98 -0.11
CA SER A 250 10.95 15.92 -0.20
C SER A 250 11.53 17.18 -0.85
N SER A 251 12.38 17.92 -0.13
CA SER A 251 13.06 19.11 -0.64
C SER A 251 14.00 18.83 -1.81
N ALA A 252 14.56 17.61 -1.87
CA ALA A 252 15.38 17.16 -3.01
C ALA A 252 14.53 16.93 -4.26
N VAL A 253 13.35 16.33 -4.12
CA VAL A 253 12.38 16.16 -5.24
C VAL A 253 11.84 17.52 -5.67
N ALA A 254 11.45 18.37 -4.74
CA ALA A 254 10.97 19.74 -5.02
C ALA A 254 11.98 20.55 -5.86
N ARG A 255 13.27 20.50 -5.50
CA ARG A 255 14.34 21.12 -6.28
C ARG A 255 14.45 20.50 -7.67
N ALA A 256 14.52 19.18 -7.77
CA ALA A 256 14.69 18.50 -9.05
C ALA A 256 13.51 18.74 -10.00
N LEU A 257 12.26 18.82 -9.51
CA LEU A 257 11.08 19.21 -10.29
C LEU A 257 11.25 20.62 -10.91
N GLY A 258 11.77 21.58 -10.15
CA GLY A 258 12.07 22.92 -10.66
C GLY A 258 13.20 22.94 -11.68
N GLU A 259 14.27 22.17 -11.44
CA GLU A 259 15.44 22.09 -12.32
C GLU A 259 15.18 21.35 -13.64
N THR A 260 14.40 20.26 -13.62
CA THR A 260 14.18 19.41 -14.81
C THR A 260 12.85 19.66 -15.52
N LEU A 261 11.77 19.93 -14.78
CA LEU A 261 10.41 20.09 -15.33
C LEU A 261 9.88 21.54 -15.23
N ARG A 262 10.64 22.45 -14.59
CA ARG A 262 10.25 23.87 -14.36
C ARG A 262 8.96 24.04 -13.56
N ILE A 263 8.63 23.05 -12.73
CA ILE A 263 7.51 23.05 -11.79
C ILE A 263 7.98 23.66 -10.46
N GLU A 264 7.31 24.70 -9.99
CA GLU A 264 7.58 25.31 -8.68
C GLU A 264 6.80 24.58 -7.58
N VAL A 265 7.49 24.13 -6.53
CA VAL A 265 6.84 23.54 -5.35
C VAL A 265 6.79 24.57 -4.23
N VAL A 266 5.58 24.94 -3.82
CA VAL A 266 5.33 25.94 -2.77
C VAL A 266 5.00 25.21 -1.46
N PRO A 267 5.84 25.28 -0.41
CA PRO A 267 5.55 24.66 0.87
C PRO A 267 4.42 25.40 1.59
N VAL A 268 3.46 24.65 2.13
CA VAL A 268 2.32 25.16 2.91
C VAL A 268 2.33 24.46 4.27
N SER A 269 2.20 25.25 5.34
CA SER A 269 2.18 24.70 6.70
C SER A 269 0.81 24.13 7.06
N PHE A 270 0.74 23.13 7.95
CA PHE A 270 -0.55 22.68 8.48
C PHE A 270 -1.37 23.83 9.11
N PRO A 271 -0.81 24.74 9.94
CA PRO A 271 -1.56 25.90 10.44
C PRO A 271 -2.15 26.81 9.35
N GLU A 272 -1.45 27.01 8.22
CA GLU A 272 -2.01 27.76 7.09
C GLU A 272 -3.19 27.01 6.45
N PHE A 273 -3.10 25.68 6.34
CA PHE A 273 -4.20 24.85 5.86
C PHE A 273 -5.40 24.86 6.80
N SER A 274 -5.17 24.73 8.12
CA SER A 274 -6.22 24.84 9.14
C SER A 274 -6.88 26.23 9.12
N ALA A 275 -6.12 27.31 8.94
CA ALA A 275 -6.68 28.65 8.81
C ALA A 275 -7.54 28.81 7.54
N ALA A 276 -7.13 28.22 6.42
CA ALA A 276 -7.95 28.19 5.20
C ALA A 276 -9.24 27.37 5.39
N TYR A 277 -9.18 26.28 6.16
CA TYR A 277 -10.32 25.44 6.53
C TYR A 277 -11.30 26.14 7.48
N GLU A 278 -10.83 26.90 8.49
CA GLU A 278 -11.74 27.65 9.36
C GLU A 278 -12.36 28.88 8.69
N ALA A 279 -11.79 29.37 7.59
CA ALA A 279 -12.34 30.45 6.79
C ALA A 279 -13.38 29.99 5.73
N THR A 280 -13.72 28.70 5.65
CA THR A 280 -14.68 28.20 4.64
C THR A 280 -16.12 28.53 4.98
N ASP A 281 -16.91 28.87 3.96
CA ASP A 281 -18.37 28.89 4.04
C ASP A 281 -18.93 27.48 4.33
N VAL A 282 -19.61 27.33 5.45
CA VAL A 282 -20.17 26.07 5.94
C VAL A 282 -21.42 25.66 5.17
N GLU A 283 -22.29 26.61 4.77
CA GLU A 283 -23.50 26.26 4.01
C GLU A 283 -23.14 25.83 2.58
N LYS A 284 -22.12 26.48 1.98
CA LYS A 284 -21.54 26.02 0.72
C LYS A 284 -20.89 24.63 0.84
N ALA A 285 -20.26 24.33 1.97
CA ALA A 285 -19.72 22.99 2.22
C ALA A 285 -20.83 21.94 2.32
N ARG A 286 -21.98 22.27 2.94
CA ARG A 286 -23.16 21.40 2.97
C ARG A 286 -23.78 21.16 1.61
N GLU A 287 -23.84 22.19 0.75
CA GLU A 287 -24.31 22.04 -0.63
C GLU A 287 -23.46 21.02 -1.41
N ILE A 288 -22.12 21.16 -1.33
CA ILE A 288 -21.17 20.21 -1.96
C ILE A 288 -21.33 18.81 -1.37
N ALA A 289 -21.41 18.69 -0.04
CA ALA A 289 -21.60 17.42 0.67
C ALA A 289 -22.92 16.72 0.27
N ALA A 290 -24.02 17.47 0.13
CA ALA A 290 -25.29 16.95 -0.34
C ALA A 290 -25.22 16.48 -1.81
N GLY A 291 -24.50 17.22 -2.67
CA GLY A 291 -24.22 16.80 -4.04
C GLY A 291 -23.47 15.47 -4.11
N TRP A 292 -22.39 15.32 -3.34
CA TRP A 292 -21.66 14.04 -3.24
C TRP A 292 -22.53 12.90 -2.71
N LYS A 293 -23.32 13.15 -1.66
CA LYS A 293 -24.22 12.17 -1.05
C LYS A 293 -25.31 11.70 -2.02
N ALA A 294 -25.81 12.58 -2.89
CA ALA A 294 -26.84 12.28 -3.88
C ALA A 294 -26.27 11.60 -5.14
N ALA A 295 -25.00 11.82 -5.48
CA ALA A 295 -24.35 11.24 -6.65
C ALA A 295 -23.70 9.87 -6.40
N ALA A 296 -23.38 9.55 -5.15
CA ALA A 296 -22.81 8.25 -4.77
C ALA A 296 -23.87 7.12 -4.81
N GLU A 297 -23.49 5.94 -5.31
CA GLU A 297 -24.36 4.75 -5.27
C GLU A 297 -24.59 4.24 -3.85
N LYS A 298 -23.62 4.49 -2.96
CA LYS A 298 -23.61 4.07 -1.56
C LYS A 298 -22.82 5.04 -0.70
N VAL A 299 -23.29 5.28 0.52
CA VAL A 299 -22.58 6.04 1.56
C VAL A 299 -22.56 5.21 2.84
N GLU A 300 -21.37 4.75 3.27
CA GLU A 300 -21.15 3.92 4.46
C GLU A 300 -20.01 4.50 5.29
N ILE A 301 -20.36 5.50 6.11
CA ILE A 301 -19.48 6.28 6.99
C ILE A 301 -20.24 6.69 8.25
N ASP A 302 -19.53 6.95 9.33
CA ASP A 302 -20.12 7.50 10.56
C ASP A 302 -20.52 8.98 10.37
N GLU A 303 -21.65 9.36 10.97
CA GLU A 303 -22.24 10.71 10.93
C GLU A 303 -22.19 11.37 9.52
N PRO A 304 -22.84 10.79 8.47
CA PRO A 304 -22.57 11.13 7.07
C PRO A 304 -22.62 12.63 6.74
N ASP A 305 -23.62 13.36 7.26
CA ASP A 305 -23.78 14.78 6.94
C ASP A 305 -22.64 15.63 7.52
N LEU A 306 -22.22 15.36 8.76
CA LEU A 306 -21.10 16.05 9.40
C LEU A 306 -19.74 15.64 8.79
N THR A 307 -19.57 14.36 8.51
CA THR A 307 -18.31 13.81 7.93
C THR A 307 -18.11 14.29 6.49
N LEU A 308 -19.19 14.40 5.70
CA LEU A 308 -19.13 14.99 4.37
C LEU A 308 -18.97 16.51 4.41
N GLU A 309 -19.63 17.24 5.32
CA GLU A 309 -19.41 18.69 5.51
C GLU A 309 -17.93 18.98 5.79
N LYS A 310 -17.30 18.26 6.73
CA LYS A 310 -15.86 18.37 7.02
C LYS A 310 -15.00 18.10 5.77
N SER A 311 -15.34 17.08 4.99
CA SER A 311 -14.61 16.74 3.76
C SER A 311 -14.78 17.82 2.67
N ALA A 312 -15.97 18.43 2.57
CA ALA A 312 -16.26 19.52 1.65
C ALA A 312 -15.57 20.83 2.06
N ARG A 313 -15.48 21.11 3.37
CA ARG A 313 -14.64 22.21 3.90
C ARG A 313 -13.16 21.99 3.59
N VAL A 314 -12.65 20.76 3.67
CA VAL A 314 -11.27 20.46 3.23
C VAL A 314 -11.08 20.73 1.73
N TYR A 315 -12.04 20.36 0.87
CA TYR A 315 -12.01 20.71 -0.55
C TYR A 315 -12.05 22.23 -0.80
N LEU A 316 -12.91 22.97 -0.11
CA LEU A 316 -12.95 24.43 -0.19
C LEU A 316 -11.63 25.08 0.27
N ALA A 317 -10.97 24.54 1.30
CA ALA A 317 -9.66 24.99 1.76
C ALA A 317 -8.55 24.71 0.71
N GLN A 318 -8.56 23.53 0.08
CA GLN A 318 -7.67 23.21 -1.05
C GLN A 318 -7.84 24.24 -2.17
N MET A 319 -9.08 24.50 -2.61
CA MET A 319 -9.38 25.47 -3.67
C MET A 319 -8.97 26.90 -3.31
N ALA A 320 -9.18 27.32 -2.05
CA ALA A 320 -8.77 28.63 -1.58
C ALA A 320 -7.24 28.81 -1.60
N LEU A 321 -6.48 27.79 -1.19
CA LEU A 321 -5.02 27.82 -1.21
C LEU A 321 -4.45 27.74 -2.62
N LEU A 322 -5.00 26.87 -3.48
CA LEU A 322 -4.65 26.79 -4.90
C LEU A 322 -4.80 28.15 -5.57
N LYS A 323 -5.94 28.84 -5.34
CA LYS A 323 -6.17 30.21 -5.81
C LYS A 323 -5.18 31.23 -5.21
N LYS A 324 -4.96 31.20 -3.89
CA LYS A 324 -4.06 32.13 -3.16
C LYS A 324 -2.64 32.10 -3.71
N HIS A 325 -2.12 30.91 -4.01
CA HIS A 325 -0.74 30.69 -4.42
C HIS A 325 -0.55 30.61 -5.94
N ASN A 326 -1.64 30.73 -6.72
CA ASN A 326 -1.70 30.53 -8.17
C ASN A 326 -1.16 29.15 -8.59
N ALA A 327 -1.70 28.10 -7.97
CA ALA A 327 -1.27 26.72 -8.13
C ALA A 327 -2.33 25.83 -8.81
N VAL A 328 -1.85 24.82 -9.54
CA VAL A 328 -2.66 23.86 -10.31
C VAL A 328 -2.76 22.50 -9.60
N GLY A 329 -1.96 22.30 -8.55
CA GLY A 329 -1.88 21.05 -7.80
C GLY A 329 -1.62 21.23 -6.31
N ILE A 330 -2.07 20.27 -5.51
CA ILE A 330 -1.86 20.21 -4.06
C ILE A 330 -1.62 18.77 -3.60
N ALA A 331 -0.47 18.57 -2.97
CA ALA A 331 -0.04 17.33 -2.35
C ALA A 331 -0.04 17.52 -0.82
N ILE A 332 -0.85 16.75 -0.09
CA ILE A 332 -0.98 16.89 1.37
C ILE A 332 -0.40 15.66 2.05
N ASN A 333 0.41 15.85 3.08
CA ASN A 333 0.78 14.80 4.02
C ASN A 333 -0.47 14.35 4.80
N CYS A 334 -1.31 13.57 4.14
CA CYS A 334 -2.67 13.27 4.56
C CYS A 334 -2.66 12.43 5.84
N LEU A 335 -1.94 11.30 5.85
CA LEU A 335 -1.76 10.42 7.01
C LEU A 335 -1.19 11.17 8.23
N GLY A 336 -0.06 11.87 8.07
CA GLY A 336 0.53 12.67 9.15
C GLY A 336 -0.40 13.80 9.61
N GLY A 337 -1.21 14.34 8.70
CA GLY A 337 -2.20 15.36 8.96
C GLY A 337 -3.33 14.90 9.88
N PHE A 338 -4.08 13.85 9.53
CA PHE A 338 -5.20 13.39 10.36
C PHE A 338 -4.80 12.48 11.53
N TYR A 339 -3.67 11.74 11.47
CA TYR A 339 -3.14 11.05 12.65
C TYR A 339 -2.47 11.99 13.66
N GLY A 340 -1.90 13.11 13.19
CA GLY A 340 -1.37 14.18 14.05
C GLY A 340 -2.42 15.18 14.56
N GLY A 341 -3.69 15.06 14.16
CA GLY A 341 -4.76 15.99 14.54
C GLY A 341 -4.67 17.39 13.89
N HIS A 342 -3.92 17.52 12.79
CA HIS A 342 -3.72 18.77 12.05
C HIS A 342 -4.80 19.03 10.99
N LEU A 343 -5.48 18.00 10.51
CA LEU A 343 -6.58 18.09 9.54
C LEU A 343 -7.92 17.75 10.20
N ALA A 344 -8.90 18.65 10.07
CA ALA A 344 -10.23 18.49 10.65
C ALA A 344 -11.17 17.58 9.82
N GLY A 345 -10.78 17.22 8.60
CA GLY A 345 -11.51 16.34 7.69
C GLY A 345 -10.54 15.58 6.77
N TYR A 346 -11.06 14.58 6.05
CA TYR A 346 -10.25 13.76 5.15
C TYR A 346 -10.22 14.38 3.75
N PRO A 347 -9.04 14.53 3.11
CA PRO A 347 -8.91 15.23 1.83
C PRO A 347 -9.33 14.39 0.60
N CYS A 348 -9.67 13.11 0.78
CA CYS A 348 -9.85 12.15 -0.30
C CYS A 348 -10.91 12.57 -1.33
N LEU A 349 -12.09 13.02 -0.89
CA LEU A 349 -13.14 13.53 -1.80
C LEU A 349 -12.68 14.80 -2.55
N GLY A 350 -11.99 15.72 -1.88
CA GLY A 350 -11.43 16.92 -2.51
C GLY A 350 -10.35 16.60 -3.54
N PHE A 351 -9.53 15.57 -3.30
CA PHE A 351 -8.58 15.08 -4.31
C PHE A 351 -9.27 14.49 -5.53
N VAL A 352 -10.37 13.73 -5.34
CA VAL A 352 -11.18 13.20 -6.43
C VAL A 352 -11.79 14.32 -7.27
N GLU A 353 -12.34 15.37 -6.65
CA GLU A 353 -12.83 16.56 -7.37
C GLU A 353 -11.72 17.27 -8.16
N LEU A 354 -10.56 17.50 -7.55
CA LEU A 354 -9.42 18.11 -8.24
C LEU A 354 -8.99 17.28 -9.45
N ASN A 355 -8.81 15.96 -9.27
CA ASN A 355 -8.41 15.06 -10.35
C ASN A 355 -9.49 14.96 -11.45
N ASN A 356 -10.78 14.99 -11.08
CA ASN A 356 -11.92 15.08 -12.01
C ASN A 356 -11.91 16.38 -12.81
N ALA A 357 -11.54 17.51 -12.20
CA ALA A 357 -11.37 18.80 -12.88
C ALA A 357 -10.05 18.91 -13.68
N GLY A 358 -9.26 17.82 -13.75
CA GLY A 358 -7.94 17.81 -14.38
C GLY A 358 -6.89 18.64 -13.62
N MET A 359 -7.16 19.07 -12.39
CA MET A 359 -6.17 19.58 -11.44
C MET A 359 -5.47 18.42 -10.73
N ILE A 360 -4.49 18.70 -9.87
CA ILE A 360 -3.75 17.63 -9.15
C ILE A 360 -4.15 17.62 -7.67
N GLY A 361 -4.79 16.54 -7.24
CA GLY A 361 -5.04 16.20 -5.85
C GLY A 361 -4.26 14.94 -5.45
N ALA A 362 -3.27 15.10 -4.58
CA ALA A 362 -2.32 14.05 -4.22
C ALA A 362 -2.21 13.83 -2.69
N CYS A 363 -2.19 12.56 -2.27
CA CYS A 363 -1.97 12.19 -0.87
C CYS A 363 -0.46 12.15 -0.52
N GLU A 364 -0.19 11.89 0.75
CA GLU A 364 1.12 11.63 1.37
C GLU A 364 2.23 12.69 1.12
N ALA A 365 1.87 13.86 0.61
CA ALA A 365 2.79 14.86 0.06
C ALA A 365 3.77 14.26 -0.99
N ASP A 366 3.31 13.27 -1.77
CA ASP A 366 4.11 12.61 -2.79
C ASP A 366 4.33 13.55 -4.00
N LEU A 367 5.48 14.21 -3.99
CA LEU A 367 5.88 15.14 -5.04
C LEU A 367 6.30 14.45 -6.34
N ILE A 368 6.76 13.19 -6.32
CA ILE A 368 7.17 12.49 -7.55
C ILE A 368 5.92 12.14 -8.34
N SER A 369 4.94 11.52 -7.68
CA SER A 369 3.64 11.25 -8.28
C SER A 369 2.91 12.54 -8.66
N SER A 370 2.92 13.58 -7.81
CA SER A 370 2.29 14.87 -8.15
C SER A 370 2.90 15.54 -9.41
N GLY A 371 4.23 15.49 -9.55
CA GLY A 371 4.91 15.98 -10.75
C GLY A 371 4.55 15.16 -11.98
N THR A 372 4.48 13.82 -11.84
CA THR A 372 4.04 12.89 -12.89
C THR A 372 2.60 13.18 -13.32
N MET A 373 1.66 13.33 -12.39
CA MET A 373 0.26 13.69 -12.69
C MET A 373 0.15 15.03 -13.41
N LEU A 374 0.98 16.02 -13.05
CA LEU A 374 1.02 17.31 -13.73
C LEU A 374 1.56 17.23 -15.17
N VAL A 375 2.57 16.39 -15.41
CA VAL A 375 3.01 16.08 -16.78
C VAL A 375 1.88 15.46 -17.59
N LEU A 376 1.18 14.46 -17.04
CA LEU A 376 0.09 13.75 -17.73
C LEU A 376 -1.10 14.66 -18.04
N LYS A 377 -1.46 15.56 -17.12
CA LYS A 377 -2.44 16.64 -17.37
C LYS A 377 -2.09 17.42 -18.64
N HIS A 378 -0.83 17.81 -18.81
CA HIS A 378 -0.41 18.60 -19.98
C HIS A 378 -0.19 17.75 -21.24
N LEU A 379 0.20 16.47 -21.09
CA LEU A 379 0.42 15.53 -22.19
C LEU A 379 -0.90 15.09 -22.85
N VAL A 380 -1.91 14.67 -22.06
CA VAL A 380 -3.17 14.07 -22.57
C VAL A 380 -4.46 14.62 -21.93
N GLY A 381 -4.37 15.70 -21.14
CA GLY A 381 -5.55 16.29 -20.48
C GLY A 381 -6.07 15.50 -19.27
N ARG A 382 -5.36 14.44 -18.84
CA ARG A 382 -5.77 13.53 -17.76
C ARG A 382 -4.64 13.43 -16.71
N PRO A 383 -4.87 13.73 -15.42
CA PRO A 383 -3.82 13.65 -14.42
C PRO A 383 -3.52 12.21 -13.97
N GLY A 384 -4.44 11.27 -14.19
CA GLY A 384 -4.36 9.93 -13.57
C GLY A 384 -4.59 10.01 -12.06
N TYR A 385 -4.03 9.05 -11.32
CA TYR A 385 -4.03 9.04 -9.85
C TYR A 385 -2.82 8.29 -9.29
N ILE A 386 -2.37 8.67 -8.09
CA ILE A 386 -1.42 7.90 -7.30
C ILE A 386 -2.04 6.54 -6.97
N SER A 387 -1.29 5.45 -7.17
CA SER A 387 -1.77 4.09 -7.01
C SER A 387 -0.76 3.17 -6.34
N ASP A 388 -1.27 2.39 -5.40
CA ASP A 388 -0.57 1.37 -4.63
C ASP A 388 -0.67 0.01 -5.35
N PRO A 389 0.45 -0.67 -5.62
CA PRO A 389 0.49 -1.93 -6.36
C PRO A 389 0.18 -3.13 -5.48
N VAL A 390 -0.56 -4.08 -6.04
CA VAL A 390 -0.70 -5.45 -5.54
C VAL A 390 -0.53 -6.41 -6.71
N LEU A 391 0.40 -7.36 -6.61
CA LEU A 391 0.60 -8.38 -7.65
C LEU A 391 -0.13 -9.68 -7.29
N ASP A 392 -0.97 -10.21 -8.18
CA ASP A 392 -1.57 -11.54 -8.09
C ASP A 392 -1.21 -12.40 -9.31
N SER A 393 -0.12 -13.17 -9.18
CA SER A 393 0.38 -14.04 -10.24
C SER A 393 -0.55 -15.21 -10.57
N SER A 394 -1.50 -15.56 -9.68
CA SER A 394 -2.52 -16.57 -10.00
C SER A 394 -3.50 -16.15 -11.09
N LYS A 395 -3.60 -14.83 -11.32
CA LYS A 395 -4.45 -14.19 -12.32
C LYS A 395 -3.63 -13.43 -13.38
N ARG A 396 -2.31 -13.34 -13.23
CA ARG A 396 -1.39 -12.47 -14.01
C ARG A 396 -1.78 -10.98 -13.96
N GLN A 397 -2.26 -10.52 -12.80
CA GLN A 397 -2.80 -9.16 -12.62
C GLN A 397 -1.96 -8.32 -11.67
N ILE A 398 -1.76 -7.06 -12.04
CA ILE A 398 -1.43 -5.98 -11.09
C ILE A 398 -2.74 -5.28 -10.70
N ILE A 399 -2.88 -4.90 -9.45
CA ILE A 399 -4.02 -4.13 -8.95
C ILE A 399 -3.52 -2.79 -8.43
N TYR A 400 -4.14 -1.70 -8.92
CA TYR A 400 -3.86 -0.33 -8.56
C TYR A 400 -4.89 0.17 -7.54
N ALA A 401 -4.52 0.16 -6.26
CA ALA A 401 -5.38 0.59 -5.17
C ALA A 401 -5.08 2.04 -4.75
N HIS A 402 -6.09 2.88 -4.50
CA HIS A 402 -5.91 4.14 -3.76
C HIS A 402 -7.27 4.74 -3.34
N CYS A 403 -7.26 5.67 -2.38
CA CYS A 403 -8.43 6.46 -1.97
C CYS A 403 -8.66 7.76 -2.79
N VAL A 404 -7.91 7.99 -3.89
CA VAL A 404 -7.91 9.29 -4.64
C VAL A 404 -8.14 9.17 -6.15
N ALA A 405 -8.50 7.98 -6.63
CA ALA A 405 -8.80 7.74 -8.04
C ALA A 405 -9.98 8.62 -8.51
N PRO A 406 -9.83 9.41 -9.60
CA PRO A 406 -10.93 10.21 -10.12
C PRO A 406 -12.05 9.32 -10.65
N THR A 407 -13.28 9.79 -10.54
CA THR A 407 -14.43 9.14 -11.20
C THR A 407 -14.44 9.44 -12.70
N LYS A 408 -13.72 10.47 -13.18
CA LYS A 408 -13.58 10.82 -14.60
C LYS A 408 -12.24 10.36 -15.21
N MET A 409 -11.97 9.06 -15.22
CA MET A 409 -10.68 8.51 -15.73
C MET A 409 -10.39 8.85 -17.20
N LEU A 410 -11.43 9.05 -18.02
CA LEU A 410 -11.29 9.45 -19.44
C LEU A 410 -11.12 10.97 -19.66
N GLY A 411 -10.97 11.74 -18.57
CA GLY A 411 -10.71 13.19 -18.58
C GLY A 411 -11.91 14.04 -18.13
N PRO A 412 -11.73 15.37 -17.92
CA PRO A 412 -12.72 16.21 -17.27
C PRO A 412 -14.08 16.31 -17.99
N GLU A 413 -14.08 16.25 -19.32
CA GLU A 413 -15.29 16.21 -20.16
C GLU A 413 -15.79 14.77 -20.43
N GLY A 414 -15.09 13.77 -19.88
CA GLY A 414 -15.43 12.36 -19.99
C GLY A 414 -16.55 11.92 -19.05
N PRO A 415 -17.07 10.69 -19.24
CA PRO A 415 -18.11 10.13 -18.39
C PRO A 415 -17.63 9.96 -16.94
N THR A 416 -18.53 10.23 -16.00
CA THR A 416 -18.34 9.96 -14.57
C THR A 416 -18.63 8.47 -14.30
N SER A 417 -17.64 7.74 -13.80
CA SER A 417 -17.82 6.41 -13.22
C SER A 417 -18.75 6.44 -12.01
N PRO A 418 -19.56 5.39 -11.79
CA PRO A 418 -20.23 5.18 -10.51
C PRO A 418 -19.22 5.09 -9.36
N PHE A 419 -19.63 5.47 -8.16
CA PHE A 419 -18.75 5.48 -7.00
C PHE A 419 -19.52 5.33 -5.68
N GLU A 420 -18.79 4.83 -4.68
CA GLU A 420 -19.24 4.72 -3.30
C GLU A 420 -18.39 5.62 -2.40
N ILE A 421 -19.00 6.16 -1.35
CA ILE A 421 -18.30 6.84 -0.27
C ILE A 421 -18.22 5.90 0.93
N LEU A 422 -17.01 5.52 1.28
CA LEU A 422 -16.69 4.62 2.38
C LEU A 422 -15.74 5.34 3.35
N THR A 423 -15.50 4.78 4.53
CA THR A 423 -14.45 5.31 5.43
C THR A 423 -13.07 5.18 4.80
N HIS A 424 -12.09 5.99 5.21
CA HIS A 424 -10.68 5.74 4.90
C HIS A 424 -10.30 4.33 5.40
N SER A 425 -9.58 3.56 4.58
CA SER A 425 -9.54 2.09 4.76
C SER A 425 -8.74 1.70 6.00
N GLU A 426 -7.63 2.39 6.21
CA GLU A 426 -6.58 2.09 7.17
C GLU A 426 -7.05 2.29 8.62
N ASP A 427 -7.80 3.36 8.89
CA ASP A 427 -8.26 3.77 10.23
C ASP A 427 -9.78 3.65 10.44
N ARG A 428 -10.54 3.35 9.37
CA ARG A 428 -12.01 3.27 9.35
C ARG A 428 -12.72 4.56 9.73
N LYS A 429 -12.16 5.74 9.41
CA LYS A 429 -12.76 7.06 9.71
C LYS A 429 -12.91 7.94 8.48
N GLY A 430 -13.66 9.04 8.63
CA GLY A 430 -13.81 10.04 7.57
C GLY A 430 -14.54 9.53 6.34
N ALA A 431 -14.29 10.17 5.20
CA ALA A 431 -14.86 9.79 3.91
C ALA A 431 -13.76 9.65 2.84
N SER A 432 -13.85 8.59 2.05
CA SER A 432 -12.94 8.18 0.98
C SER A 432 -13.72 7.51 -0.15
N VAL A 433 -13.18 7.55 -1.37
CA VAL A 433 -13.91 7.13 -2.57
C VAL A 433 -13.48 5.75 -3.04
N ARG A 434 -14.47 4.88 -3.30
CA ARG A 434 -14.32 3.73 -4.20
C ARG A 434 -15.01 4.07 -5.52
N ALA A 435 -14.23 4.41 -6.54
CA ALA A 435 -14.73 4.59 -7.89
C ALA A 435 -14.77 3.23 -8.63
N ILE A 436 -15.79 3.01 -9.45
CA ILE A 436 -15.94 1.80 -10.28
C ILE A 436 -15.41 2.13 -11.67
N LEU A 437 -14.13 1.87 -11.90
CA LEU A 437 -13.40 2.42 -13.05
C LEU A 437 -13.74 1.66 -14.36
N PRO A 438 -13.73 2.32 -15.53
CA PRO A 438 -14.21 1.71 -16.77
C PRO A 438 -13.30 0.57 -17.25
N LEU A 439 -13.85 -0.63 -17.44
CA LEU A 439 -13.08 -1.80 -17.86
C LEU A 439 -12.88 -1.88 -19.37
N GLY A 440 -11.82 -2.59 -19.76
CA GLY A 440 -11.40 -2.87 -21.13
C GLY A 440 -10.54 -1.79 -21.78
N TYR A 441 -10.22 -0.70 -21.10
CA TYR A 441 -9.32 0.34 -21.64
C TYR A 441 -7.85 0.02 -21.34
N MET A 442 -6.94 0.46 -22.22
CA MET A 442 -5.51 0.46 -21.93
C MET A 442 -5.21 1.49 -20.83
N THR A 443 -4.44 1.08 -19.83
CA THR A 443 -3.86 1.94 -18.80
C THR A 443 -2.36 2.01 -18.98
N THR A 444 -1.79 3.19 -18.82
CA THR A 444 -0.34 3.37 -18.64
C THR A 444 -0.08 3.73 -17.19
N THR A 445 0.89 3.06 -16.59
CA THR A 445 1.29 3.27 -15.19
C THR A 445 2.78 3.57 -15.12
N LEU A 446 3.12 4.69 -14.49
CA LEU A 446 4.45 5.28 -14.60
C LEU A 446 4.88 6.07 -13.37
N GLU A 447 6.18 6.38 -13.35
CA GLU A 447 6.78 7.37 -12.46
C GLU A 447 7.85 8.17 -13.22
N ILE A 448 7.72 9.50 -13.24
CA ILE A 448 8.74 10.41 -13.79
C ILE A 448 9.59 10.87 -12.63
N HIS A 449 10.77 10.27 -12.46
CA HIS A 449 11.63 10.50 -11.30
C HIS A 449 12.70 11.58 -11.60
N PRO A 450 12.51 12.86 -11.21
CA PRO A 450 13.34 13.97 -11.68
C PRO A 450 14.78 13.93 -11.16
N VAL A 451 15.00 13.41 -9.95
CA VAL A 451 16.34 13.26 -9.35
C VAL A 451 17.18 12.20 -10.08
N ARG A 452 16.55 11.07 -10.44
CA ARG A 452 17.20 9.96 -11.15
C ARG A 452 17.32 10.22 -12.66
N ARG A 453 16.50 11.14 -13.19
CA ARG A 453 16.33 11.39 -14.63
C ARG A 453 15.89 10.14 -15.37
N GLU A 454 14.89 9.47 -14.82
CA GLU A 454 14.33 8.23 -15.34
C GLU A 454 12.81 8.36 -15.48
N ILE A 455 12.22 7.77 -16.51
CA ILE A 455 10.79 7.55 -16.65
C ILE A 455 10.56 6.04 -16.61
N LEU A 456 10.05 5.54 -15.48
CA LEU A 456 9.67 4.14 -15.31
C LEU A 456 8.23 3.96 -15.79
N CYS A 457 7.95 2.96 -16.62
CA CYS A 457 6.66 2.82 -17.28
C CYS A 457 6.31 1.36 -17.57
N HIS A 458 5.06 0.96 -17.30
CA HIS A 458 4.42 -0.23 -17.85
C HIS A 458 3.00 0.10 -18.34
N ARG A 459 2.37 -0.82 -19.06
CA ARG A 459 1.00 -0.68 -19.56
C ARG A 459 0.24 -2.00 -19.46
N GLY A 460 -1.08 -1.95 -19.56
CA GLY A 460 -1.94 -3.13 -19.49
C GLY A 460 -3.40 -2.78 -19.68
N VAL A 461 -4.28 -3.77 -19.75
CA VAL A 461 -5.72 -3.56 -19.95
C VAL A 461 -6.48 -3.70 -18.64
N ALA A 462 -7.36 -2.73 -18.33
CA ALA A 462 -8.25 -2.80 -17.17
C ALA A 462 -9.24 -3.97 -17.29
N VAL A 463 -9.22 -4.91 -16.34
CA VAL A 463 -10.00 -6.17 -16.41
C VAL A 463 -10.98 -6.41 -15.26
N ASP A 464 -10.78 -5.84 -14.07
CA ASP A 464 -11.72 -5.98 -12.95
C ASP A 464 -11.67 -4.77 -11.99
N ASN A 465 -12.70 -4.60 -11.15
CA ASN A 465 -12.73 -3.68 -10.01
C ASN A 465 -12.87 -4.48 -8.69
N PRO A 466 -11.82 -5.16 -8.21
CA PRO A 466 -11.94 -6.13 -7.12
C PRO A 466 -12.53 -5.55 -5.84
N TRP A 467 -13.62 -6.15 -5.35
CA TRP A 467 -14.12 -5.85 -4.01
C TRP A 467 -13.46 -6.75 -2.96
N VAL A 468 -12.70 -6.12 -2.08
CA VAL A 468 -12.14 -6.72 -0.87
C VAL A 468 -11.94 -5.62 0.17
N ASP A 469 -12.36 -5.89 1.39
CA ASP A 469 -12.28 -4.95 2.50
C ASP A 469 -10.90 -4.99 3.19
N ARG A 470 -9.85 -4.82 2.36
CA ARG A 470 -8.44 -4.73 2.73
C ARG A 470 -7.74 -3.75 1.78
N GLY A 471 -6.80 -2.96 2.28
CA GLY A 471 -6.10 -1.93 1.49
C GLY A 471 -7.02 -0.81 0.99
N CYS A 472 -6.47 0.15 0.25
CA CYS A 472 -7.20 1.36 -0.17
C CYS A 472 -8.48 1.11 -1.00
N ARG A 473 -9.37 2.11 -1.05
CA ARG A 473 -10.79 1.91 -1.42
C ARG A 473 -11.06 1.64 -2.91
N THR A 474 -10.60 2.50 -3.83
CA THR A 474 -10.66 2.18 -5.25
C THR A 474 -9.60 1.13 -5.56
N LYS A 475 -9.93 0.15 -6.40
CA LYS A 475 -9.03 -0.92 -6.84
C LYS A 475 -9.31 -1.24 -8.30
N LEU A 476 -8.30 -1.11 -9.17
CA LEU A 476 -8.39 -1.47 -10.58
C LEU A 476 -7.42 -2.62 -10.86
N ALA A 477 -7.94 -3.80 -11.22
CA ALA A 477 -7.09 -4.89 -11.70
C ALA A 477 -6.80 -4.72 -13.18
N VAL A 478 -5.54 -4.93 -13.55
CA VAL A 478 -5.00 -4.72 -14.88
C VAL A 478 -4.21 -5.96 -15.32
N GLU A 479 -4.53 -6.46 -16.50
CA GLU A 479 -3.78 -7.50 -17.20
C GLU A 479 -2.58 -6.83 -17.87
N VAL A 480 -1.37 -7.19 -17.43
CA VAL A 480 -0.14 -6.47 -17.79
C VAL A 480 0.28 -6.81 -19.22
N HIS A 481 0.61 -5.82 -20.03
CA HIS A 481 1.24 -6.05 -21.33
C HIS A 481 2.75 -6.10 -21.15
N GLY A 482 3.40 -7.19 -21.60
CA GLY A 482 4.83 -7.40 -21.49
C GLY A 482 5.22 -8.47 -20.45
N ASP A 483 6.42 -8.34 -19.90
CA ASP A 483 6.99 -9.26 -18.93
C ASP A 483 6.48 -8.96 -17.51
N TYR A 484 5.57 -9.80 -17.03
CA TYR A 484 4.99 -9.67 -15.69
C TYR A 484 6.02 -9.83 -14.57
N GLU A 485 7.09 -10.62 -14.74
CA GLU A 485 8.11 -10.78 -13.69
C GLU A 485 8.94 -9.53 -13.47
N ARG A 486 9.11 -8.73 -14.53
CA ARG A 486 9.88 -7.50 -14.46
C ARG A 486 9.27 -6.50 -13.47
N LEU A 487 7.96 -6.58 -13.21
CA LEU A 487 7.28 -5.82 -12.18
C LEU A 487 7.87 -6.03 -10.77
N TYR A 488 8.52 -7.14 -10.44
CA TYR A 488 9.13 -7.30 -9.10
C TYR A 488 10.45 -6.53 -8.90
N THR A 489 10.94 -5.80 -9.91
CA THR A 489 12.36 -5.37 -9.96
C THR A 489 12.66 -4.04 -9.26
N PHE A 490 11.75 -3.06 -9.32
CA PHE A 490 12.10 -1.64 -9.12
C PHE A 490 11.53 -0.97 -7.85
N TRP A 491 10.69 -1.67 -7.07
CA TRP A 491 10.00 -1.11 -5.90
C TRP A 491 10.91 -0.60 -4.78
N ASP A 492 12.13 -1.12 -4.64
CA ASP A 492 13.10 -0.63 -3.65
C ASP A 492 13.88 0.62 -4.12
N GLN A 493 13.82 0.94 -5.41
CA GLN A 493 14.56 2.03 -6.04
C GLN A 493 13.71 3.28 -6.30
N TYR A 494 12.42 3.07 -6.60
CA TYR A 494 11.43 4.12 -6.88
C TYR A 494 10.42 4.28 -5.73
N GLY A 495 10.40 3.34 -4.78
CA GLY A 495 9.32 3.24 -3.81
C GLY A 495 8.09 2.56 -4.40
N TRP A 496 7.01 2.51 -3.60
CA TRP A 496 5.84 1.68 -3.89
C TRP A 496 4.75 2.36 -4.74
N HIS A 497 4.61 3.68 -4.71
CA HIS A 497 3.60 4.36 -5.54
C HIS A 497 3.99 4.38 -7.02
N ARG A 498 2.99 4.38 -7.89
CA ARG A 498 3.07 4.86 -9.28
C ARG A 498 1.90 5.79 -9.56
N VAL A 499 1.89 6.46 -10.71
CA VAL A 499 0.69 7.11 -11.23
C VAL A 499 0.06 6.23 -12.31
N THR A 500 -1.23 5.94 -12.20
CA THR A 500 -2.01 5.18 -13.20
C THR A 500 -2.94 6.12 -13.98
N VAL A 501 -2.93 6.05 -15.31
CA VAL A 501 -3.76 6.86 -16.22
C VAL A 501 -4.31 6.04 -17.38
N TYR A 502 -5.46 6.44 -17.95
CA TYR A 502 -6.06 5.77 -19.11
C TYR A 502 -5.48 6.33 -20.41
N GLY A 503 -5.16 5.43 -21.34
CA GLY A 503 -4.51 5.68 -22.62
C GLY A 503 -3.23 4.85 -22.79
N ASP A 504 -2.88 4.53 -24.04
CA ASP A 504 -1.57 3.95 -24.39
C ASP A 504 -0.56 5.08 -24.60
N LEU A 505 0.26 5.37 -23.58
CA LEU A 505 1.17 6.51 -23.57
C LEU A 505 2.63 6.09 -23.82
N TRP A 506 2.89 4.85 -24.21
CA TRP A 506 4.23 4.28 -24.32
C TRP A 506 5.16 5.10 -25.23
N GLU A 507 4.73 5.38 -26.47
CA GLU A 507 5.52 6.20 -27.40
C GLU A 507 5.57 7.69 -26.99
N PRO A 508 4.45 8.37 -26.64
CA PRO A 508 4.50 9.74 -26.10
C PRO A 508 5.45 9.94 -24.90
N LEU A 509 5.55 8.95 -24.01
CA LEU A 509 6.46 8.99 -22.85
C LEU A 509 7.91 8.72 -23.23
N LYS A 510 8.20 7.91 -24.25
CA LYS A 510 9.54 7.76 -24.82
C LYS A 510 10.00 9.06 -25.48
N ASP A 511 9.13 9.72 -26.24
CA ASP A 511 9.43 11.02 -26.85
C ASP A 511 9.68 12.11 -25.79
N LEU A 512 8.89 12.11 -24.71
CA LEU A 512 9.13 13.01 -23.57
C LEU A 512 10.45 12.69 -22.84
N ALA A 513 10.77 11.41 -22.61
CA ALA A 513 12.04 11.00 -22.02
C ALA A 513 13.22 11.51 -22.85
N ASN A 514 13.18 11.31 -24.17
CA ASN A 514 14.18 11.80 -25.11
C ASN A 514 14.34 13.34 -25.03
N ALA A 515 13.24 14.09 -25.07
CA ALA A 515 13.26 15.55 -24.97
C ALA A 515 13.82 16.06 -23.62
N LEU A 516 13.60 15.33 -22.52
CA LEU A 516 14.14 15.63 -21.20
C LEU A 516 15.60 15.17 -21.00
N ASN A 517 16.15 14.35 -21.91
CA ASN A 517 17.36 13.57 -21.70
C ASN A 517 17.27 12.67 -20.44
N PHE A 518 16.10 12.06 -20.26
CA PHE A 518 15.82 11.06 -19.23
C PHE A 518 15.91 9.65 -19.83
N GLN A 519 16.31 8.67 -19.04
CA GLN A 519 16.28 7.27 -19.46
C GLN A 519 14.86 6.71 -19.33
N PHE A 520 14.32 6.17 -20.42
CA PHE A 520 13.07 5.41 -20.38
C PHE A 520 13.33 3.98 -19.88
N ILE A 521 12.62 3.55 -18.83
CA ILE A 521 12.71 2.23 -18.23
C ILE A 521 11.37 1.52 -18.40
N ALA A 522 11.34 0.47 -19.21
CA ALA A 522 10.25 -0.49 -19.20
C ALA A 522 10.20 -1.18 -17.82
N GLU A 523 9.04 -1.22 -17.18
CA GLU A 523 8.77 -1.95 -15.93
C GLU A 523 8.10 -3.32 -16.19
N ALA A 524 7.49 -3.48 -17.37
CA ALA A 524 7.03 -4.73 -17.99
C ALA A 524 7.27 -4.68 -19.51
#